data_AF-A0A651F3S9-F1
#
_entry.id   AF-A0A651F3S9-F1
#
_cell.length_a   1.000
_cell.length_b   1.000
_cell.length_c   1.000
_cell.angle_alpha   90.00
_cell.angle_beta   90.00
_cell.angle_gamma   90.00
#
_symmetry.space_group_name_H-M   'P 1'
#
loop_
_entity.id
_entity.type
_entity.pdbx_description
1 polymer ?
#
loop_
_entity_poly.entity_id
_entity_poly.type
_entity_poly.pdbx_seq_one_letter_code
_entity_poly.pdbx_strand_id
1 'polypeptide(L)'
;MFYRRKIILSLIDLLGGEVEKLRFQKLLFLYAMRKQNPEYDFVPYKFGCYSYSANADMIAMIKKEQIAESDKLFLKIDQTEYFNTLKPLDQTLLSEIVEDYGSMSSSTLIKHTYLNFPFFATKSTIVHDVLPGALYDRVEKEIPKADTISLFTIGYEGVSLEKYLIKLVRNNVKLLVDVRRNPLSMKFGFSKTLLKRYCNSLDIEYIHIPEVGIASENRQQLNDQKDYDVLFKNYCKTTIKETTDAQKRILELLVKHRRIALTCFEAEPCQCHRSHLASAISNLPNFDYPLIHL
;
A
#
# COMPACT_ATOMS: atom_id res chain seq x y z
N MET A 1 -24.18 4.76 -1.89
CA MET A 1 -23.14 3.94 -1.22
C MET A 1 -22.09 3.52 -2.26
N PHE A 2 -20.80 3.47 -1.91
CA PHE A 2 -19.77 2.96 -2.82
C PHE A 2 -19.96 1.46 -3.11
N TYR A 3 -19.71 1.03 -4.35
CA TYR A 3 -19.88 -0.36 -4.77
C TYR A 3 -19.08 -1.34 -3.90
N ARG A 4 -17.82 -1.04 -3.62
CA ARG A 4 -16.95 -1.88 -2.77
C ARG A 4 -17.47 -2.10 -1.33
N ARG A 5 -18.32 -1.21 -0.81
CA ARG A 5 -18.95 -1.38 0.51
C ARG A 5 -20.09 -2.38 0.46
N LYS A 6 -20.80 -2.42 -0.68
CA LYS A 6 -21.81 -3.45 -0.94
C LYS A 6 -21.20 -4.85 -0.90
N ILE A 7 -20.00 -5.03 -1.48
CA ILE A 7 -19.25 -6.31 -1.40
C ILE A 7 -19.04 -6.74 0.06
N ILE A 8 -18.57 -5.84 0.92
CA ILE A 8 -18.37 -6.15 2.35
C ILE A 8 -19.69 -6.51 3.02
N LEU A 9 -20.73 -5.70 2.85
CA LEU A 9 -22.02 -5.92 3.52
C LEU A 9 -22.65 -7.24 3.06
N SER A 10 -22.60 -7.53 1.76
CA SER A 10 -23.05 -8.80 1.19
C SER A 10 -22.25 -10.01 1.69
N LEU A 11 -20.92 -9.88 1.84
CA LEU A 11 -20.11 -10.94 2.43
C LEU A 11 -20.54 -11.23 3.88
N ILE A 12 -20.81 -10.19 4.69
CA ILE A 12 -21.27 -10.36 6.07
C ILE A 12 -22.68 -10.99 6.09
N ASP A 13 -23.59 -10.56 5.23
CA ASP A 13 -24.93 -11.16 5.09
C ASP A 13 -24.86 -12.65 4.80
N LEU A 14 -24.07 -13.05 3.79
CA LEU A 14 -23.91 -14.45 3.40
C LEU A 14 -23.30 -15.32 4.51
N LEU A 15 -22.58 -14.72 5.47
CA LEU A 15 -22.02 -15.40 6.64
C LEU A 15 -23.00 -15.48 7.82
N GLY A 16 -24.26 -15.06 7.64
CA GLY A 16 -25.28 -15.06 8.69
C GLY A 16 -25.43 -13.73 9.41
N GLY A 17 -24.92 -12.63 8.84
CA GLY A 17 -25.08 -11.27 9.38
C GLY A 17 -23.98 -10.83 10.35
N GLU A 18 -23.11 -11.74 10.78
CA GLU A 18 -21.96 -11.45 11.63
C GLU A 18 -20.69 -12.17 11.20
N VAL A 19 -19.53 -11.60 11.52
CA VAL A 19 -18.24 -12.19 11.20
C VAL A 19 -17.14 -11.73 12.16
N GLU A 20 -16.23 -12.64 12.52
CA GLU A 20 -15.02 -12.27 13.26
C GLU A 20 -14.10 -11.35 12.44
N LYS A 21 -13.52 -10.33 13.07
CA LYS A 21 -12.66 -9.34 12.39
C LYS A 21 -11.49 -9.98 11.64
N LEU A 22 -10.92 -11.05 12.20
CA LEU A 22 -9.85 -11.81 11.53
C LEU A 22 -10.40 -12.57 10.32
N ARG A 23 -11.49 -13.34 10.47
CA ARG A 23 -12.12 -14.09 9.37
C ARG A 23 -12.50 -13.17 8.22
N PHE A 24 -13.08 -12.01 8.53
CA PHE A 24 -13.46 -10.99 7.55
C PHE A 24 -12.31 -10.63 6.60
N GLN A 25 -11.13 -10.28 7.14
CA GLN A 25 -9.98 -9.91 6.31
C GLN A 25 -9.53 -11.06 5.40
N LYS A 26 -9.61 -12.32 5.87
CA LYS A 26 -9.15 -13.50 5.12
C LYS A 26 -10.14 -13.87 4.03
N LEU A 27 -11.44 -13.87 4.33
CA LEU A 27 -12.48 -14.15 3.35
C LEU A 27 -12.52 -13.09 2.25
N LEU A 28 -12.42 -11.80 2.62
CA LEU A 28 -12.34 -10.72 1.64
C LEU A 28 -11.05 -10.79 0.81
N PHE A 29 -9.93 -11.20 1.41
CA PHE A 29 -8.68 -11.45 0.69
C PHE A 29 -8.83 -12.58 -0.33
N LEU A 30 -9.39 -13.73 0.07
CA LEU A 30 -9.60 -14.87 -0.84
C LEU A 30 -10.53 -14.50 -2.00
N TYR A 31 -11.59 -13.72 -1.73
CA TYR A 31 -12.43 -13.14 -2.77
C TYR A 31 -11.63 -12.24 -3.73
N ALA A 32 -10.80 -11.33 -3.19
CA ALA A 32 -9.98 -10.44 -4.00
C ALA A 32 -8.95 -11.21 -4.87
N MET A 33 -8.39 -12.31 -4.37
CA MET A 33 -7.43 -13.14 -5.12
C MET A 33 -8.05 -13.91 -6.29
N ARG A 34 -9.39 -14.02 -6.38
CA ARG A 34 -10.08 -14.56 -7.55
C ARG A 34 -10.29 -13.56 -8.68
N LYS A 35 -9.87 -12.30 -8.50
CA LYS A 35 -10.17 -11.20 -9.42
C LYS A 35 -8.90 -10.58 -9.99
N GLN A 36 -8.95 -10.23 -11.28
CA GLN A 36 -7.89 -9.43 -11.91
C GLN A 36 -7.87 -7.99 -11.37
N ASN A 37 -9.05 -7.39 -11.16
CA ASN A 37 -9.22 -6.03 -10.66
C ASN A 37 -10.12 -6.04 -9.42
N PRO A 38 -9.58 -6.39 -8.24
CA PRO A 38 -10.34 -6.41 -7.00
C PRO A 38 -10.64 -5.00 -6.48
N GLU A 39 -11.72 -4.86 -5.71
CA GLU A 39 -12.09 -3.58 -5.07
C GLU A 39 -11.20 -3.22 -3.87
N TYR A 40 -10.53 -4.23 -3.31
CA TYR A 40 -9.62 -4.10 -2.17
C TYR A 40 -8.32 -4.84 -2.47
N ASP A 41 -7.21 -4.17 -2.17
CA ASP A 41 -5.88 -4.72 -2.19
C ASP A 41 -5.39 -4.95 -0.74
N PHE A 42 -4.35 -5.77 -0.58
CA PHE A 42 -3.89 -6.25 0.72
C PHE A 42 -2.37 -6.11 0.84
N VAL A 43 -1.86 -6.10 2.07
CA VAL A 43 -0.42 -6.15 2.39
C VAL A 43 -0.11 -7.33 3.35
N PRO A 44 1.13 -7.82 3.41
CA PRO A 44 1.56 -8.68 4.51
C PRO A 44 1.50 -7.93 5.84
N TYR A 45 0.93 -8.55 6.87
CA TYR A 45 0.76 -7.91 8.16
C TYR A 45 0.78 -8.92 9.33
N LYS A 46 0.58 -8.42 10.55
CA LYS A 46 0.75 -9.16 11.83
C LYS A 46 0.06 -10.52 11.89
N PHE A 47 -1.08 -10.69 11.20
CA PHE A 47 -1.85 -11.93 11.16
C PHE A 47 -2.14 -12.38 9.73
N GLY A 48 -1.22 -12.11 8.79
CA GLY A 48 -1.38 -12.42 7.37
C GLY A 48 -1.80 -11.21 6.53
N CYS A 49 -2.62 -11.47 5.51
CA CYS A 49 -3.19 -10.43 4.66
C CYS A 49 -4.02 -9.41 5.45
N TYR A 50 -3.84 -8.13 5.09
CA TYR A 50 -4.61 -7.02 5.65
C TYR A 50 -4.87 -5.92 4.63
N SER A 51 -6.10 -5.40 4.56
CA SER A 51 -6.46 -4.24 3.75
C SER A 51 -6.78 -3.03 4.63
N TYR A 52 -5.96 -1.97 4.53
CA TYR A 52 -6.21 -0.70 5.22
C TYR A 52 -7.44 0.00 4.64
N SER A 53 -7.65 -0.14 3.33
CA SER A 53 -8.78 0.40 2.57
C SER A 53 -10.09 -0.25 2.99
N ALA A 54 -10.12 -1.59 3.13
CA ALA A 54 -11.29 -2.29 3.66
C ALA A 54 -11.58 -1.88 5.10
N ASN A 55 -10.54 -1.79 5.95
CA ASN A 55 -10.70 -1.35 7.33
C ASN A 55 -11.21 0.09 7.45
N ALA A 56 -10.74 1.01 6.60
CA ALA A 56 -11.24 2.39 6.57
C ALA A 56 -12.72 2.45 6.15
N ASP A 57 -13.13 1.60 5.21
CA ASP A 57 -14.53 1.49 4.82
C ASP A 57 -15.40 0.86 5.91
N MET A 58 -14.89 -0.14 6.65
CA MET A 58 -15.55 -0.67 7.86
C MET A 58 -15.78 0.44 8.89
N ILE A 59 -14.75 1.21 9.23
CA ILE A 59 -14.87 2.36 10.15
C ILE A 59 -15.91 3.37 9.66
N ALA A 60 -15.93 3.65 8.36
CA ALA A 60 -16.90 4.57 7.78
C ALA A 60 -18.34 4.01 7.80
N MET A 61 -18.52 2.70 7.68
CA MET A 61 -19.83 2.04 7.78
C MET A 61 -20.30 1.92 9.23
N ILE A 62 -19.39 1.76 10.19
CA ILE A 62 -19.70 1.81 11.63
C ILE A 62 -20.22 3.18 12.03
N LYS A 63 -19.54 4.26 11.61
CA LYS A 63 -19.99 5.64 11.84
C LYS A 63 -21.34 5.97 11.21
N LYS A 64 -21.76 5.19 10.21
CA LYS A 64 -23.05 5.35 9.52
C LYS A 64 -24.10 4.39 10.05
N GLU A 65 -23.82 3.70 11.16
CA GLU A 65 -24.74 2.74 11.79
C GLU A 65 -25.19 1.64 10.81
N GLN A 66 -24.31 1.24 9.90
CA GLN A 66 -24.57 0.12 8.98
C GLN A 66 -23.99 -1.18 9.51
N ILE A 67 -22.93 -1.07 10.32
CA ILE A 67 -22.23 -2.16 10.99
C ILE A 67 -22.05 -1.76 12.45
N ALA A 68 -22.37 -2.65 13.37
CA ALA A 68 -21.92 -2.58 14.76
C ALA A 68 -20.64 -3.39 14.93
N GLU A 69 -19.78 -2.99 15.88
CA GLU A 69 -18.58 -3.76 16.23
C GLU A 69 -18.49 -4.03 17.72
N SER A 70 -17.97 -5.20 18.06
CA SER A 70 -17.44 -5.53 19.39
C SER A 70 -15.92 -5.71 19.31
N ASP A 71 -15.28 -6.23 20.35
CA ASP A 71 -13.84 -6.49 20.34
C ASP A 71 -13.43 -7.42 19.19
N LYS A 72 -14.24 -8.46 18.91
CA LYS A 72 -13.88 -9.53 17.97
C LYS A 72 -14.80 -9.67 16.76
N LEU A 73 -15.99 -9.07 16.78
CA LEU A 73 -17.01 -9.27 15.76
C LEU A 73 -17.37 -7.98 15.05
N PHE A 74 -17.77 -8.13 13.79
CA PHE A 74 -18.58 -7.18 13.05
C PHE A 74 -19.98 -7.77 12.89
N LEU A 75 -21.00 -6.97 13.16
CA LEU A 75 -22.41 -7.31 12.98
C LEU A 75 -23.00 -6.32 12.00
N LYS A 76 -23.60 -6.79 10.91
CA LYS A 76 -24.35 -5.91 10.03
C LYS A 76 -25.70 -5.60 10.68
N ILE A 77 -25.98 -4.32 10.88
CA ILE A 77 -27.24 -3.85 11.49
C ILE A 77 -28.18 -3.23 10.45
N ASP A 78 -27.63 -2.80 9.32
CA ASP A 78 -28.41 -2.37 8.16
C ASP A 78 -29.23 -3.53 7.58
N GLN A 79 -30.53 -3.32 7.40
CA GLN A 79 -31.47 -4.32 6.90
C GLN A 79 -31.51 -4.40 5.36
N THR A 80 -30.80 -3.49 4.68
CA THR A 80 -30.78 -3.45 3.21
C THR A 80 -30.08 -4.68 2.64
N GLU A 81 -30.72 -5.38 1.70
CA GLU A 81 -30.10 -6.47 0.93
C GLU A 81 -29.26 -5.93 -0.23
N TYR A 82 -27.94 -5.97 -0.08
CA TYR A 82 -27.04 -5.46 -1.12
C TYR A 82 -26.65 -6.49 -2.18
N PHE A 83 -26.75 -7.78 -1.87
CA PHE A 83 -26.24 -8.88 -2.70
C PHE A 83 -26.84 -8.85 -4.11
N ASN A 84 -28.16 -8.69 -4.18
CA ASN A 84 -28.91 -8.61 -5.45
C ASN A 84 -28.58 -7.37 -6.29
N THR A 85 -27.87 -6.39 -5.71
CA THR A 85 -27.44 -5.16 -6.41
C THR A 85 -25.98 -5.22 -6.90
N LEU A 86 -25.29 -6.33 -6.63
CA LEU A 86 -23.94 -6.58 -7.12
C LEU A 86 -23.96 -7.05 -8.58
N LYS A 87 -22.82 -6.93 -9.25
CA LYS A 87 -22.62 -7.51 -10.59
C LYS A 87 -22.72 -9.05 -10.50
N PRO A 88 -23.24 -9.74 -11.54
CA PRO A 88 -23.43 -11.20 -11.49
C PRO A 88 -22.17 -12.00 -11.16
N LEU A 89 -21.02 -11.59 -11.69
CA LEU A 89 -19.74 -12.23 -11.38
C LEU A 89 -19.38 -12.09 -9.89
N ASP A 90 -19.63 -10.93 -9.29
CA ASP A 90 -19.32 -10.70 -7.88
C ASP A 90 -20.26 -11.47 -6.95
N GLN A 91 -21.52 -11.62 -7.33
CA GLN A 91 -22.48 -12.49 -6.63
C GLN A 91 -21.96 -13.93 -6.61
N THR A 92 -21.59 -14.46 -7.78
CA THR A 92 -21.08 -15.83 -7.94
C THR A 92 -19.83 -16.04 -7.08
N LEU A 93 -18.83 -15.16 -7.23
CA LEU A 93 -17.57 -15.28 -6.50
C LEU A 93 -17.75 -15.17 -4.97
N LEU A 94 -18.66 -14.32 -4.49
CA LEU A 94 -18.94 -14.22 -3.05
C LEU A 94 -19.60 -15.50 -2.53
N SER A 95 -20.58 -16.04 -3.25
CA SER A 95 -21.24 -17.30 -2.88
C SER A 95 -20.24 -18.45 -2.80
N GLU A 96 -19.38 -18.61 -3.82
CA GLU A 96 -18.35 -19.65 -3.81
C GLU A 96 -17.35 -19.46 -2.66
N ILE A 97 -16.94 -18.23 -2.33
CA ILE A 97 -16.03 -17.98 -1.21
C ILE A 97 -16.68 -18.39 0.12
N VAL A 98 -17.96 -18.15 0.30
CA VAL A 98 -18.69 -18.54 1.51
C VAL A 98 -18.93 -20.05 1.55
N GLU A 99 -19.22 -20.68 0.43
CA GLU A 99 -19.33 -22.14 0.30
C GLU A 99 -18.00 -22.84 0.65
N ASP A 100 -16.90 -22.38 0.06
CA ASP A 100 -15.58 -23.00 0.22
C ASP A 100 -14.96 -22.75 1.61
N TYR A 101 -15.16 -21.54 2.16
CA TYR A 101 -14.37 -21.04 3.30
C TYR A 101 -15.22 -20.50 4.46
N GLY A 102 -16.51 -20.26 4.26
CA GLY A 102 -17.39 -19.57 5.21
C GLY A 102 -17.65 -20.33 6.51
N SER A 103 -17.41 -21.65 6.56
CA SER A 103 -17.48 -22.46 7.78
C SER A 103 -16.12 -22.60 8.50
N MET A 104 -15.02 -22.18 7.86
CA MET A 104 -13.69 -22.34 8.44
C MET A 104 -13.47 -21.39 9.63
N SER A 105 -12.84 -21.91 10.68
CA SER A 105 -12.40 -21.13 11.82
C SER A 105 -11.31 -20.10 11.45
N SER A 106 -11.11 -19.10 12.30
CA SER A 106 -10.02 -18.12 12.17
C SER A 106 -8.64 -18.78 11.99
N SER A 107 -8.32 -19.80 12.80
CA SER A 107 -7.01 -20.47 12.73
C SER A 107 -6.85 -21.27 11.43
N THR A 108 -7.91 -21.94 10.98
CA THR A 108 -7.92 -22.67 9.70
C THR A 108 -7.71 -21.72 8.53
N LEU A 109 -8.40 -20.58 8.49
CA LEU A 109 -8.23 -19.57 7.43
C LEU A 109 -6.83 -18.94 7.43
N ILE A 110 -6.28 -18.66 8.61
CA ILE A 110 -4.91 -18.14 8.73
C ILE A 110 -3.92 -19.15 8.15
N LYS A 111 -4.01 -20.43 8.56
CA LYS A 111 -3.15 -21.49 8.03
C LYS A 111 -3.31 -21.67 6.52
N HIS A 112 -4.54 -21.68 6.03
CA HIS A 112 -4.83 -21.79 4.59
C HIS A 112 -4.21 -20.63 3.80
N THR A 113 -4.39 -19.39 4.25
CA THR A 113 -3.83 -18.22 3.56
C THR A 113 -2.30 -18.20 3.59
N TYR A 114 -1.65 -18.68 4.66
CA TYR A 114 -0.18 -18.72 4.74
C TYR A 114 0.40 -19.78 3.80
N LEU A 115 -0.26 -20.94 3.67
CA LEU A 115 0.21 -22.01 2.80
C LEU A 115 0.09 -21.67 1.31
N ASN A 116 -0.98 -20.97 0.93
CA ASN A 116 -1.30 -20.70 -0.47
C ASN A 116 -0.82 -19.31 -0.94
N PHE A 117 -0.64 -18.36 -0.01
CA PHE A 117 -0.19 -17.00 -0.30
C PHE A 117 0.95 -16.58 0.66
N PRO A 118 2.08 -17.31 0.67
CA PRO A 118 3.13 -17.19 1.69
C PRO A 118 3.71 -15.77 1.83
N PHE A 119 3.75 -14.99 0.75
CA PHE A 119 4.18 -13.59 0.78
C PHE A 119 3.41 -12.77 1.82
N PHE A 120 2.10 -13.00 1.96
CA PHE A 120 1.26 -12.25 2.91
C PHE A 120 1.49 -12.65 4.37
N ALA A 121 2.24 -13.72 4.62
CA ALA A 121 2.64 -14.16 5.97
C ALA A 121 4.01 -13.64 6.39
N THR A 122 4.77 -12.97 5.51
CA THR A 122 6.16 -12.52 5.76
C THR A 122 6.31 -11.52 6.91
N LYS A 123 5.22 -10.85 7.30
CA LYS A 123 5.15 -9.90 8.44
C LYS A 123 4.32 -10.43 9.61
N SER A 124 3.96 -11.71 9.59
CA SER A 124 3.14 -12.30 10.64
C SER A 124 3.94 -12.51 11.92
N THR A 125 3.36 -12.13 13.06
CA THR A 125 3.95 -12.32 14.39
C THR A 125 3.66 -13.70 14.97
N ILE A 126 2.85 -14.51 14.28
CA ILE A 126 2.44 -15.85 14.72
C ILE A 126 2.80 -16.94 13.68
N VAL A 127 3.64 -16.61 12.71
CA VAL A 127 3.95 -17.51 11.58
C VAL A 127 4.52 -18.85 12.02
N HIS A 128 5.40 -18.86 13.03
CA HIS A 128 6.01 -20.07 13.54
C HIS A 128 5.02 -20.96 14.31
N ASP A 129 4.01 -20.37 14.94
CA ASP A 129 2.93 -21.11 15.61
C ASP A 129 1.97 -21.75 14.60
N VAL A 130 1.70 -21.04 13.49
CA VAL A 130 0.77 -21.48 12.44
C VAL A 130 1.42 -22.51 11.50
N LEU A 131 2.67 -22.29 11.10
CA LEU A 131 3.44 -23.12 10.17
C LEU A 131 4.78 -23.53 10.80
N PRO A 132 4.80 -24.53 11.69
CA PRO A 132 6.04 -24.98 12.31
C PRO A 132 6.90 -25.81 11.34
N GLY A 133 8.21 -25.80 11.59
CA GLY A 133 9.20 -26.61 10.86
C GLY A 133 9.25 -26.28 9.36
N ALA A 134 9.35 -27.32 8.52
CA ALA A 134 9.52 -27.20 7.07
C ALA A 134 8.37 -26.46 6.34
N LEU A 135 7.22 -26.25 6.99
CA LEU A 135 6.14 -25.45 6.41
C LEU A 135 6.49 -23.95 6.39
N TYR A 136 7.32 -23.48 7.33
CA TYR A 136 7.78 -22.10 7.38
C TYR A 136 8.68 -21.74 6.19
N ASP A 137 9.43 -22.70 5.64
CA ASP A 137 10.35 -22.49 4.51
C ASP A 137 9.66 -21.83 3.30
N ARG A 138 8.36 -22.09 3.11
CA ARG A 138 7.55 -21.44 2.07
C ARG A 138 7.43 -19.94 2.29
N VAL A 139 7.19 -19.52 3.53
CA VAL A 139 7.11 -18.10 3.90
C VAL A 139 8.51 -17.48 3.86
N GLU A 140 9.51 -18.19 4.38
CA GLU A 140 10.88 -17.69 4.43
C GLU A 140 11.45 -17.36 3.04
N LYS A 141 11.11 -18.17 2.03
CA LYS A 141 11.48 -17.95 0.62
C LYS A 141 10.86 -16.70 0.02
N GLU A 142 9.70 -16.27 0.52
CA GLU A 142 9.01 -15.05 0.06
C GLU A 142 9.51 -13.79 0.76
N ILE A 143 10.32 -13.90 1.81
CA ILE A 143 10.87 -12.73 2.51
C ILE A 143 11.86 -12.02 1.57
N PRO A 144 11.67 -10.73 1.25
CA PRO A 144 12.63 -9.98 0.46
C PRO A 144 13.95 -9.80 1.20
N LYS A 145 15.00 -10.49 0.73
CA LYS A 145 16.34 -10.52 1.37
C LYS A 145 17.39 -9.64 0.67
N ALA A 146 17.04 -8.95 -0.42
CA ALA A 146 17.98 -8.10 -1.16
C ALA A 146 18.58 -7.01 -0.26
N ASP A 147 19.91 -6.89 -0.21
CA ASP A 147 20.65 -6.00 0.69
C ASP A 147 21.49 -4.94 -0.04
N THR A 148 21.57 -5.03 -1.37
CA THR A 148 22.32 -4.10 -2.22
C THR A 148 21.86 -2.69 -1.94
N ILE A 149 22.81 -1.76 -1.76
CA ILE A 149 22.48 -0.35 -1.60
C ILE A 149 21.83 0.12 -2.89
N SER A 150 20.61 0.67 -2.84
CA SER A 150 19.84 1.01 -4.05
C SER A 150 18.89 2.18 -3.77
N LEU A 151 18.88 3.13 -4.71
CA LEU A 151 17.95 4.26 -4.71
C LEU A 151 16.75 3.92 -5.60
N PHE A 152 15.57 3.90 -5.00
CA PHE A 152 14.32 3.68 -5.72
C PHE A 152 13.60 5.01 -5.96
N THR A 153 12.78 5.07 -7.00
CA THR A 153 11.75 6.10 -7.13
C THR A 153 10.39 5.46 -7.30
N ILE A 154 9.34 6.03 -6.72
CA ILE A 154 7.99 5.48 -6.78
C ILE A 154 6.93 6.58 -6.86
N GLY A 155 5.88 6.33 -7.64
CA GLY A 155 4.70 7.17 -7.79
C GLY A 155 3.44 6.48 -7.29
N TYR A 156 2.46 7.27 -6.86
CA TYR A 156 1.20 6.74 -6.34
C TYR A 156 -0.04 7.09 -7.17
N GLU A 157 0.11 7.83 -8.26
CA GLU A 157 -0.94 8.02 -9.26
C GLU A 157 -1.39 6.67 -9.84
N GLY A 158 -2.69 6.50 -10.07
CA GLY A 158 -3.27 5.26 -10.61
C GLY A 158 -3.25 4.03 -9.68
N VAL A 159 -2.45 3.97 -8.61
CA VAL A 159 -2.32 2.77 -7.74
C VAL A 159 -2.97 2.91 -6.37
N SER A 160 -3.49 1.83 -5.79
CA SER A 160 -3.99 1.84 -4.41
C SER A 160 -2.85 1.97 -3.39
N LEU A 161 -3.19 2.32 -2.15
CA LEU A 161 -2.23 2.36 -1.05
C LEU A 161 -1.53 1.00 -0.88
N GLU A 162 -2.28 -0.09 -0.86
CA GLU A 162 -1.73 -1.42 -0.63
C GLU A 162 -0.86 -1.90 -1.78
N LYS A 163 -1.24 -1.66 -3.05
CA LYS A 163 -0.35 -1.95 -4.19
C LYS A 163 0.95 -1.16 -4.10
N TYR A 164 0.88 0.12 -3.72
CA TYR A 164 2.05 0.96 -3.51
C TYR A 164 2.95 0.40 -2.39
N LEU A 165 2.37 0.02 -1.24
CA LEU A 165 3.13 -0.57 -0.13
C LEU A 165 3.71 -1.94 -0.50
N ILE A 166 2.99 -2.78 -1.25
CA ILE A 166 3.53 -4.06 -1.76
C ILE A 166 4.81 -3.81 -2.58
N LYS A 167 4.82 -2.80 -3.47
CA LYS A 167 6.02 -2.48 -4.25
C LYS A 167 7.22 -2.18 -3.35
N LEU A 168 7.01 -1.40 -2.30
CA LEU A 168 8.07 -1.09 -1.32
C LEU A 168 8.54 -2.34 -0.57
N VAL A 169 7.61 -3.14 -0.07
CA VAL A 169 7.90 -4.37 0.67
C VAL A 169 8.68 -5.36 -0.20
N ARG A 170 8.20 -5.65 -1.42
CA ARG A 170 8.85 -6.58 -2.36
C ARG A 170 10.26 -6.15 -2.74
N ASN A 171 10.52 -4.84 -2.80
CA ASN A 171 11.85 -4.30 -3.07
C ASN A 171 12.71 -4.13 -1.81
N ASN A 172 12.25 -4.62 -0.66
CA ASN A 172 12.93 -4.51 0.63
C ASN A 172 13.33 -3.07 0.98
N VAL A 173 12.49 -2.09 0.61
CA VAL A 173 12.74 -0.67 0.94
C VAL A 173 12.67 -0.50 2.45
N LYS A 174 13.69 0.14 3.03
CA LYS A 174 13.82 0.38 4.47
C LYS A 174 13.38 1.79 4.88
N LEU A 175 13.52 2.75 3.98
CA LEU A 175 13.15 4.15 4.21
C LEU A 175 12.43 4.72 3.00
N LEU A 176 11.25 5.29 3.22
CA LEU A 176 10.55 6.11 2.25
C LEU A 176 10.87 7.59 2.50
N VAL A 177 11.46 8.24 1.51
CA VAL A 177 11.75 9.67 1.51
C VAL A 177 10.67 10.37 0.69
N ASP A 178 9.81 11.10 1.37
CA ASP A 178 8.82 11.97 0.74
C ASP A 178 9.48 13.26 0.29
N VAL A 179 9.53 13.45 -1.03
CA VAL A 179 10.16 14.62 -1.66
C VAL A 179 9.13 15.65 -2.11
N ARG A 180 7.84 15.44 -1.80
CA ARG A 180 6.80 16.42 -2.09
C ARG A 180 7.00 17.66 -1.23
N ARG A 181 6.89 18.85 -1.84
CA ARG A 181 6.89 20.11 -1.08
C ARG A 181 5.80 20.11 -0.01
N ASN A 182 4.58 19.79 -0.45
CA ASN A 182 3.39 19.70 0.39
C ASN A 182 2.82 18.27 0.29
N PRO A 183 3.04 17.39 1.29
CA PRO A 183 2.60 16.00 1.26
C PRO A 183 1.10 15.85 1.64
N LEU A 184 0.26 16.64 0.96
CA LEU A 184 -1.19 16.58 1.03
C LEU A 184 -1.72 15.78 -0.17
N SER A 185 -2.69 14.91 0.08
CA SER A 185 -3.34 14.16 -1.00
C SER A 185 -4.78 13.83 -0.61
N MET A 186 -5.69 13.97 -1.58
CA MET A 186 -7.06 13.47 -1.47
C MET A 186 -7.14 11.95 -1.67
N LYS A 187 -6.08 11.34 -2.22
CA LYS A 187 -6.03 9.89 -2.39
C LYS A 187 -5.80 9.23 -1.04
N PHE A 188 -6.67 8.27 -0.71
CA PHE A 188 -6.64 7.58 0.57
C PHE A 188 -5.24 7.05 0.90
N GLY A 189 -4.76 7.40 2.09
CA GLY A 189 -3.49 6.92 2.64
C GLY A 189 -2.23 7.66 2.22
N PHE A 190 -2.31 8.63 1.30
CA PHE A 190 -1.14 9.36 0.81
C PHE A 190 -0.91 10.74 1.44
N SER A 191 -1.69 11.12 2.47
CA SER A 191 -1.32 12.26 3.32
C SER A 191 -0.14 11.89 4.23
N LYS A 192 0.72 12.86 4.56
CA LYS A 192 1.93 12.66 5.39
C LYS A 192 1.72 11.74 6.59
N THR A 193 0.73 12.07 7.43
CA THR A 193 0.45 11.35 8.67
C THR A 193 0.02 9.90 8.43
N LEU A 194 -0.86 9.68 7.44
CA LEU A 194 -1.34 8.35 7.11
C LEU A 194 -0.25 7.50 6.45
N LEU A 195 0.47 8.06 5.48
CA LEU A 195 1.52 7.35 4.77
C LEU A 195 2.64 6.92 5.72
N LYS A 196 3.08 7.83 6.60
CA LYS A 196 4.02 7.51 7.68
C LYS A 196 3.54 6.34 8.54
N ARG A 197 2.27 6.38 8.97
CA ARG A 197 1.68 5.32 9.81
C ARG A 197 1.68 3.98 9.11
N TYR A 198 1.29 3.94 7.83
CA TYR A 198 1.21 2.69 7.08
C TYR A 198 2.60 2.12 6.75
N CYS A 199 3.56 2.97 6.37
CA CYS A 199 4.95 2.56 6.18
C CYS A 199 5.54 1.96 7.46
N ASN A 200 5.40 2.67 8.59
CA ASN A 200 5.91 2.19 9.88
C ASN A 200 5.29 0.85 10.29
N SER A 201 4.01 0.63 9.98
CA SER A 201 3.34 -0.64 10.29
C SER A 201 3.85 -1.83 9.46
N LEU A 202 4.66 -1.58 8.43
CA LEU A 202 5.33 -2.57 7.58
C LEU A 202 6.86 -2.54 7.75
N ASP A 203 7.35 -1.91 8.82
CA ASP A 203 8.78 -1.71 9.14
C ASP A 203 9.53 -0.91 8.08
N ILE A 204 8.86 0.07 7.48
CA ILE A 204 9.44 1.03 6.54
C ILE A 204 9.44 2.40 7.21
N GLU A 205 10.62 2.95 7.45
CA GLU A 205 10.74 4.30 8.00
C GLU A 205 10.23 5.35 7.02
N TYR A 206 9.84 6.52 7.52
CA TYR A 206 9.37 7.63 6.70
C TYR A 206 10.02 8.94 7.12
N ILE A 207 10.63 9.63 6.16
CA ILE A 207 11.19 10.98 6.30
C ILE A 207 10.61 11.87 5.22
N HIS A 208 10.36 13.13 5.56
CA HIS A 208 9.89 14.16 4.62
C HIS A 208 10.98 15.21 4.44
N ILE A 209 11.38 15.47 3.19
CA ILE A 209 12.38 16.45 2.79
C ILE A 209 11.70 17.43 1.81
N PRO A 210 10.99 18.45 2.32
CA PRO A 210 10.21 19.37 1.48
C PRO A 210 11.08 20.33 0.65
N GLU A 211 12.35 20.50 0.99
CA GLU A 211 13.25 21.47 0.37
C GLU A 211 13.45 21.15 -1.12
N VAL A 212 13.52 19.86 -1.46
CA VAL A 212 13.71 19.36 -2.83
C VAL A 212 12.42 19.31 -3.66
N GLY A 213 11.27 19.66 -3.08
CA GLY A 213 9.99 19.58 -3.77
C GLY A 213 9.64 20.84 -4.56
N ILE A 214 8.97 20.69 -5.71
CA ILE A 214 8.43 21.84 -6.47
C ILE A 214 7.35 22.56 -5.66
N ALA A 215 7.47 23.88 -5.47
CA ALA A 215 6.47 24.73 -4.81
C ALA A 215 5.11 24.68 -5.52
N SER A 216 4.02 24.78 -4.75
CA SER A 216 2.65 24.68 -5.30
C SER A 216 2.32 25.79 -6.29
N GLU A 217 2.86 27.01 -6.09
CA GLU A 217 2.69 28.12 -7.04
C GLU A 217 3.23 27.81 -8.45
N ASN A 218 4.33 27.06 -8.54
CA ASN A 218 4.97 26.70 -9.81
C ASN A 218 4.25 25.56 -10.53
N ARG A 219 3.28 24.90 -9.90
CA ARG A 219 2.52 23.79 -10.49
C ARG A 219 1.18 24.23 -11.08
N GLN A 220 0.89 25.53 -11.07
CA GLN A 220 -0.36 26.06 -11.60
C GLN A 220 -0.28 26.13 -13.13
N GLN A 221 -1.37 25.79 -13.82
CA GLN A 221 -1.52 25.93 -15.28
C GLN A 221 -0.65 25.00 -16.15
N LEU A 222 -0.40 23.76 -15.71
CA LEU A 222 0.24 22.74 -16.55
C LEU A 222 -0.79 22.11 -17.51
N ASN A 223 -0.86 22.59 -18.75
CA ASN A 223 -1.87 22.17 -19.73
C ASN A 223 -1.30 21.24 -20.81
N ASP A 224 -0.05 21.46 -21.21
CA ASP A 224 0.62 20.64 -22.22
C ASP A 224 2.05 20.26 -21.81
N GLN A 225 2.71 19.40 -22.60
CA GLN A 225 4.06 18.91 -22.31
C GLN A 225 5.11 20.04 -22.25
N LYS A 226 4.92 21.15 -22.99
CA LYS A 226 5.86 22.27 -22.96
C LYS A 226 5.85 22.97 -21.60
N ASP A 227 4.68 23.05 -20.96
CA ASP A 227 4.56 23.60 -19.60
C ASP A 227 5.38 22.77 -18.60
N TYR A 228 5.33 21.43 -18.71
CA TYR A 228 6.16 20.53 -17.90
C TYR A 228 7.65 20.71 -18.18
N ASP A 229 8.04 20.82 -19.46
CA ASP A 229 9.44 21.01 -19.83
C ASP A 229 10.01 22.33 -19.26
N VAL A 230 9.22 23.42 -19.31
CA VAL A 230 9.58 24.72 -18.70
C VAL A 230 9.68 24.60 -17.19
N LEU A 231 8.70 23.94 -16.55
CA LEU A 231 8.70 23.70 -15.11
C LEU A 231 9.96 22.95 -14.66
N PHE A 232 10.30 21.85 -15.32
CA PHE A 232 11.45 21.04 -14.94
C PHE A 232 12.78 21.72 -15.26
N LYS A 233 12.84 22.50 -16.35
CA LYS A 233 14.01 23.34 -16.64
C LYS A 233 14.24 24.38 -15.55
N ASN A 234 13.17 25.03 -15.06
CA ASN A 234 13.27 25.98 -13.95
C ASN A 234 13.65 25.27 -12.66
N TYR A 235 13.00 24.16 -12.32
CA TYR A 235 13.33 23.33 -11.15
C TYR A 235 14.80 22.90 -11.12
N CYS A 236 15.36 22.48 -12.26
CA CYS A 236 16.78 22.12 -12.36
C CYS A 236 17.71 23.33 -12.20
N LYS A 237 17.29 24.52 -12.64
CA LYS A 237 18.09 25.74 -12.53
C LYS A 237 18.05 26.39 -11.15
N THR A 238 16.95 26.21 -10.42
CA THR A 238 16.75 26.79 -9.08
C THR A 238 16.84 25.72 -8.02
N THR A 239 15.75 25.01 -7.74
CA THR A 239 15.62 24.09 -6.60
C THR A 239 16.74 23.05 -6.55
N ILE A 240 17.08 22.39 -7.65
CA ILE A 240 18.17 21.39 -7.65
C ILE A 240 19.53 22.02 -7.33
N LYS A 241 19.82 23.24 -7.79
CA LYS A 241 21.09 23.91 -7.47
C LYS A 241 21.13 24.43 -6.04
N GLU A 242 19.99 24.87 -5.52
CA GLU A 242 19.87 25.45 -4.18
C GLU A 242 19.78 24.39 -3.07
N THR A 243 19.50 23.13 -3.41
CA THR A 243 19.23 22.05 -2.44
C THR A 243 20.32 20.98 -2.41
N THR A 244 21.55 21.31 -2.81
CA THR A 244 22.67 20.35 -2.81
C THR A 244 22.89 19.69 -1.45
N ASP A 245 22.72 20.41 -0.34
CA ASP A 245 22.86 19.83 1.00
C ASP A 245 21.75 18.83 1.33
N ALA A 246 20.51 19.07 0.86
CA ALA A 246 19.43 18.10 0.99
C ALA A 246 19.68 16.85 0.13
N GLN A 247 20.29 17.01 -1.05
CA GLN A 247 20.69 15.88 -1.90
C GLN A 247 21.80 15.04 -1.25
N LYS A 248 22.82 15.68 -0.66
CA LYS A 248 23.85 14.99 0.13
C LYS A 248 23.25 14.24 1.31
N ARG A 249 22.32 14.86 2.04
CA ARG A 249 21.58 14.21 3.13
C ARG A 249 20.81 12.98 2.63
N ILE A 250 20.19 13.03 1.45
CA ILE A 250 19.53 11.85 0.85
C ILE A 250 20.55 10.75 0.53
N LEU A 251 21.74 11.09 0.02
CA LEU A 251 22.82 10.12 -0.20
C LEU A 251 23.30 9.49 1.11
N GLU A 252 23.48 10.28 2.17
CA GLU A 252 23.82 9.77 3.51
C GLU A 252 22.75 8.81 4.04
N LEU A 253 21.46 9.16 3.86
CA LEU A 253 20.34 8.28 4.22
C LEU A 253 20.35 6.99 3.38
N LEU A 254 20.70 7.08 2.09
CA LEU A 254 20.85 5.91 1.22
C LEU A 254 21.94 4.98 1.73
N VAL A 255 23.12 5.50 2.07
CA VAL A 255 24.23 4.70 2.63
C VAL A 255 23.82 4.07 3.96
N LYS A 256 23.17 4.84 4.84
CA LYS A 256 22.74 4.38 6.17
C LYS A 256 21.67 3.30 6.11
N HIS A 257 20.59 3.51 5.36
CA HIS A 257 19.44 2.61 5.32
C HIS A 257 19.54 1.56 4.21
N ARG A 258 20.57 1.67 3.36
CA ARG A 258 20.88 0.84 2.19
C ARG A 258 19.84 0.93 1.07
N ARG A 259 18.55 0.80 1.37
CA ARG A 259 17.47 0.73 0.37
C ARG A 259 16.42 1.77 0.68
N ILE A 260 16.42 2.85 -0.08
CA ILE A 260 15.50 3.97 0.14
C ILE A 260 14.70 4.27 -1.12
N ALA A 261 13.46 4.73 -0.98
CA ALA A 261 12.62 5.13 -2.12
C ALA A 261 12.25 6.61 -2.03
N LEU A 262 12.40 7.35 -3.13
CA LEU A 262 11.91 8.72 -3.28
C LEU A 262 10.47 8.68 -3.79
N THR A 263 9.54 9.32 -3.09
CA THR A 263 8.13 9.32 -3.49
C THR A 263 7.62 10.69 -3.96
N CYS A 264 6.91 10.68 -5.09
CA CYS A 264 6.10 11.79 -5.60
C CYS A 264 4.69 11.32 -5.97
N PHE A 265 3.87 12.18 -6.57
CA PHE A 265 2.52 11.82 -7.00
C PHE A 265 2.54 10.99 -8.29
N GLU A 266 3.15 11.56 -9.32
CA GLU A 266 3.07 11.18 -10.72
C GLU A 266 3.54 9.73 -10.94
N ALA A 267 2.81 8.94 -11.72
CA ALA A 267 3.20 7.54 -11.97
C ALA A 267 4.43 7.47 -12.86
N GLU A 268 4.43 8.24 -13.93
CA GLU A 268 5.46 8.22 -14.98
C GLU A 268 6.74 8.97 -14.55
N PRO A 269 7.91 8.31 -14.52
CA PRO A 269 9.17 8.96 -14.19
C PRO A 269 9.50 10.17 -15.08
N CYS A 270 9.21 10.15 -16.38
CA CYS A 270 9.55 11.26 -17.28
C CYS A 270 8.72 12.54 -17.03
N GLN A 271 7.61 12.42 -16.29
CA GLN A 271 6.74 13.53 -15.91
C GLN A 271 6.83 13.87 -14.42
N CYS A 272 7.86 13.38 -13.71
CA CYS A 272 8.05 13.69 -12.29
C CYS A 272 9.38 14.38 -11.98
N HIS A 273 9.32 15.41 -11.14
CA HIS A 273 10.48 16.06 -10.52
C HIS A 273 11.41 15.09 -9.77
N ARG A 274 10.89 13.96 -9.26
CA ARG A 274 11.69 12.95 -8.57
C ARG A 274 12.78 12.36 -9.45
N SER A 275 12.57 12.30 -10.77
CA SER A 275 13.56 11.75 -11.71
C SER A 275 14.71 12.72 -11.91
N HIS A 276 14.41 14.02 -11.98
CA HIS A 276 15.43 15.07 -11.99
C HIS A 276 16.22 15.09 -10.67
N LEU A 277 15.53 14.96 -9.53
CA LEU A 277 16.18 14.86 -8.22
C LEU A 277 17.06 13.61 -8.11
N ALA A 278 16.55 12.45 -8.52
CA ALA A 278 17.28 11.20 -8.48
C ALA A 278 18.52 11.24 -9.38
N SER A 279 18.40 11.84 -10.57
CA SER A 279 19.53 12.07 -11.47
C SER A 279 20.56 13.04 -10.89
N ALA A 280 20.12 14.10 -10.20
CA ALA A 280 21.03 15.02 -9.51
C ALA A 280 21.80 14.30 -8.40
N ILE A 281 21.13 13.46 -7.61
CA ILE A 281 21.75 12.65 -6.55
C ILE A 281 22.73 11.63 -7.16
N SER A 282 22.38 10.99 -8.27
CA SER A 282 23.25 10.00 -8.92
C SER A 282 24.52 10.59 -9.51
N ASN A 283 24.54 11.90 -9.74
CA ASN A 283 25.71 12.65 -10.22
C ASN A 283 26.56 13.23 -9.08
N LEU A 284 26.17 13.04 -7.81
CA LEU A 284 27.01 13.46 -6.69
C LEU A 284 28.29 12.63 -6.64
N PRO A 285 29.41 13.20 -6.15
CA PRO A 285 30.59 12.42 -5.83
C PRO A 285 30.24 11.28 -4.88
N ASN A 286 30.80 10.09 -5.14
CA ASN A 286 30.60 8.87 -4.35
C ASN A 286 29.22 8.19 -4.47
N PHE A 287 28.42 8.54 -5.49
CA PHE A 287 27.27 7.72 -5.85
C PHE A 287 27.70 6.58 -6.79
N ASP A 288 27.54 5.34 -6.35
CA ASP A 288 27.86 4.13 -7.13
C ASP A 288 26.77 3.05 -6.94
N TYR A 289 25.52 3.49 -6.85
CA TYR A 289 24.39 2.63 -6.49
C TYR A 289 23.37 2.55 -7.62
N PRO A 290 22.67 1.42 -7.80
CA PRO A 290 21.58 1.33 -8.76
C PRO A 290 20.48 2.37 -8.46
N LEU A 291 20.05 3.08 -9.51
CA LEU A 291 18.84 3.88 -9.53
C LEU A 291 17.73 3.07 -10.24
N ILE A 292 16.64 2.79 -9.53
CA ILE A 292 15.56 1.90 -10.00
C ILE A 292 14.21 2.63 -9.90
N HIS A 293 13.43 2.61 -10.98
CA HIS A 293 12.08 3.18 -11.02
C HIS A 293 11.03 2.05 -10.82
N LEU A 294 10.15 2.17 -9.82
CA LEU A 294 9.18 1.15 -9.39
C LEU A 294 7.76 1.34 -9.95
#